data_AF-A0A3M7AII7-F1
#
_entry.id   AF-A0A3M7AII7-F1
#
_cell.length_a   1.000
_cell.length_b   1.000
_cell.length_c   1.000
_cell.angle_alpha   90.00
_cell.angle_beta   90.00
_cell.angle_gamma   90.00
#
_symmetry.space_group_name_H-M   'P 1'
#
loop_
_entity.id
_entity.type
_entity.pdbx_description
1 polymer ?
#
loop_
_entity_poly.entity_id
_entity_poly.type
_entity_poly.pdbx_seq_one_letter_code
_entity_poly.pdbx_strand_id
1 'polypeptide(L)'
;AIKHVATFFLPGNHGKCLDVRDLASGSFHVVKLLDFEDGWSCVGRFAEYKEEPLRNLESEQATVRYLKKHSSIPVPEIYFVNNNPDHVVGTTFVLQERLTGQSLSKIYDDLSMDHKLAAISQMGEVIANLSRLHFPAIGSLKEHGEVGPLQNYVYDDEPSRNPTGPHHTLKDFMFSFLSTDGGQFAAARALFPA
;
A
#
# COMPACT_ATOMS: atom_id res chain seq x y z
N ALA A 1 23.13 -7.13 -6.54
CA ALA A 1 22.50 -7.17 -5.21
C ALA A 1 21.15 -7.88 -5.23
N ILE A 2 20.10 -7.28 -5.82
CA ILE A 2 18.73 -7.81 -5.71
C ILE A 2 18.53 -9.22 -6.27
N LYS A 3 19.14 -9.55 -7.42
CA LYS A 3 19.09 -10.91 -8.01
C LYS A 3 19.53 -11.99 -7.02
N HIS A 4 20.56 -11.71 -6.22
CA HIS A 4 21.08 -12.64 -5.22
C HIS A 4 20.11 -12.79 -4.05
N VAL A 5 19.62 -11.68 -3.49
CA VAL A 5 18.65 -11.68 -2.39
C VAL A 5 17.38 -12.46 -2.78
N ALA A 6 16.86 -12.19 -3.96
CA ALA A 6 15.63 -12.82 -4.45
C ALA A 6 15.76 -14.35 -4.56
N THR A 7 16.96 -14.89 -4.81
CA THR A 7 17.20 -16.34 -4.83
C THR A 7 17.08 -17.01 -3.45
N PHE A 8 17.27 -16.28 -2.34
CA PHE A 8 17.29 -16.89 -0.99
C PHE A 8 16.06 -16.58 -0.13
N PHE A 9 15.37 -15.47 -0.39
CA PHE A 9 14.28 -14.99 0.48
C PHE A 9 12.87 -15.18 -0.11
N LEU A 10 12.77 -15.80 -1.29
CA LEU A 10 11.49 -16.11 -1.93
C LEU A 10 11.02 -17.51 -1.59
N PRO A 11 9.70 -17.76 -1.57
CA PRO A 11 9.17 -19.10 -1.34
C PRO A 11 9.61 -20.06 -2.45
N GLY A 12 9.83 -21.33 -2.11
CA GLY A 12 10.26 -22.34 -3.08
C GLY A 12 11.72 -22.22 -3.53
N ASN A 13 12.10 -23.04 -4.50
CA ASN A 13 13.42 -22.98 -5.14
C ASN A 13 13.24 -22.73 -6.64
N HIS A 14 13.31 -21.45 -7.02
CA HIS A 14 13.14 -20.99 -8.40
C HIS A 14 14.49 -20.86 -9.15
N GLY A 15 15.60 -21.27 -8.52
CA GLY A 15 16.93 -21.09 -9.08
C GLY A 15 17.39 -19.62 -9.07
N LYS A 16 18.25 -19.26 -10.02
CA LYS A 16 18.81 -17.90 -10.11
C LYS A 16 17.80 -16.94 -10.72
N CYS A 17 17.76 -15.72 -10.19
CA CYS A 17 17.09 -14.61 -10.87
C CYS A 17 17.91 -14.23 -12.13
N LEU A 18 17.33 -14.49 -13.30
CA LEU A 18 17.95 -14.28 -14.61
C LEU A 18 17.88 -12.82 -15.02
N ASP A 19 16.71 -12.20 -14.88
CA ASP A 19 16.46 -10.85 -15.36
C ASP A 19 15.72 -9.99 -14.34
N VAL A 20 15.97 -8.68 -14.40
CA VAL A 20 15.27 -7.66 -13.62
C VAL A 20 14.97 -6.49 -14.55
N ARG A 21 13.68 -6.21 -14.75
CA ARG A 21 13.20 -5.24 -15.73
C ARG A 21 12.17 -4.30 -15.13
N ASP A 22 12.22 -3.03 -15.50
CA ASP A 22 11.29 -2.02 -15.00
C ASP A 22 9.89 -2.27 -15.59
N LEU A 23 8.87 -2.21 -14.73
CA LEU A 23 7.46 -2.33 -15.10
C LEU A 23 6.74 -1.00 -15.06
N ALA A 24 6.98 -0.21 -14.01
CA ALA A 24 6.37 1.09 -13.77
C ALA A 24 7.19 1.90 -12.75
N SER A 25 7.02 3.22 -12.77
CA SER A 25 7.44 4.11 -11.67
C SER A 25 6.25 4.92 -11.21
N GLY A 26 6.15 5.13 -9.90
CA GLY A 26 5.28 6.13 -9.30
C GLY A 26 6.09 7.12 -8.49
N SER A 27 5.43 8.02 -7.77
CA SER A 27 6.11 9.07 -6.98
C SER A 27 6.92 8.57 -5.78
N PHE A 28 6.71 7.32 -5.35
CA PHE A 28 7.32 6.74 -4.15
C PHE A 28 8.12 5.48 -4.43
N HIS A 29 7.74 4.69 -5.44
CA HIS A 29 8.38 3.41 -5.72
C HIS A 29 8.56 3.18 -7.23
N VAL A 30 9.70 2.56 -7.57
CA VAL A 30 9.92 1.88 -8.84
C VAL A 30 9.47 0.43 -8.69
N VAL A 31 8.68 -0.07 -9.65
CA VAL A 31 8.20 -1.44 -9.72
C VAL A 31 9.00 -2.20 -10.78
N LYS A 32 9.64 -3.30 -10.39
CA LYS A 32 10.43 -4.17 -11.29
C LYS A 32 9.87 -5.58 -11.29
N LEU A 33 9.97 -6.26 -12.43
CA LEU A 33 9.73 -7.70 -12.55
C LEU A 33 11.06 -8.44 -12.40
N LEU A 34 11.05 -9.51 -11.61
CA LEU A 34 12.19 -10.41 -11.44
C LEU A 34 11.81 -11.76 -12.05
N ASP A 35 12.54 -12.20 -13.07
CA ASP A 35 12.30 -13.46 -13.78
C ASP A 35 13.37 -14.51 -13.41
N PHE A 36 12.95 -15.77 -13.24
CA PHE A 36 13.76 -16.87 -12.72
C PHE A 36 13.96 -18.01 -13.74
N GLU A 37 14.93 -18.89 -13.46
CA GLU A 37 15.35 -19.99 -14.33
C GLU A 37 14.25 -20.98 -14.68
N ASP A 38 13.31 -21.22 -13.76
CA ASP A 38 12.18 -22.13 -13.93
C ASP A 38 10.96 -21.47 -14.63
N GLY A 39 11.09 -20.21 -15.06
CA GLY A 39 10.01 -19.43 -15.65
C GLY A 39 9.07 -18.77 -14.62
N TRP A 40 9.34 -18.92 -13.32
CA TRP A 40 8.63 -18.19 -12.28
C TRP A 40 9.05 -16.72 -12.25
N SER A 41 8.17 -15.86 -11.73
CA SER A 41 8.47 -14.43 -11.61
C SER A 41 7.78 -13.79 -10.42
N CYS A 42 8.40 -12.75 -9.87
CA CYS A 42 7.83 -11.93 -8.81
C CYS A 42 7.96 -10.44 -9.10
N VAL A 43 7.27 -9.62 -8.31
CA VAL A 43 7.32 -8.17 -8.38
C VAL A 43 8.16 -7.64 -7.22
N GLY A 44 9.13 -6.78 -7.54
CA GLY A 44 9.86 -5.97 -6.57
C GLY A 44 9.39 -4.52 -6.60
N ARG A 45 9.01 -3.97 -5.44
CA ARG A 45 8.75 -2.53 -5.25
C ARG A 45 9.95 -1.93 -4.52
N PHE A 46 10.58 -0.90 -5.07
CA PHE A 46 11.79 -0.27 -4.53
C PHE A 46 11.52 1.20 -4.27
N ALA A 47 11.79 1.69 -3.05
CA ALA A 47 11.56 3.09 -2.72
C ALA A 47 12.50 4.01 -3.52
N GLU A 48 11.97 5.13 -4.02
CA GLU A 48 12.76 6.17 -4.71
C GLU A 48 13.49 7.10 -3.73
N TYR A 49 13.05 7.14 -2.46
CA TYR A 49 13.72 7.88 -1.39
C TYR A 49 14.68 6.95 -0.64
N LYS A 50 15.74 7.53 -0.07
CA LYS A 50 16.76 6.76 0.65
C LYS A 50 16.17 6.02 1.85
N GLU A 51 15.23 6.64 2.56
CA GLU A 51 14.61 6.06 3.75
C GLU A 51 13.09 6.19 3.65
N GLU A 52 12.40 5.06 3.80
CA GLU A 52 10.95 4.98 3.86
C GLU A 52 10.52 4.85 5.33
N PRO A 53 9.59 5.67 5.88
CA PRO A 53 9.15 5.52 7.26
C PRO A 53 8.59 4.12 7.52
N LEU A 54 9.17 3.41 8.50
CA LEU A 54 8.83 2.01 8.80
C LEU A 54 7.34 1.79 9.03
N ARG A 55 6.69 2.73 9.73
CA ARG A 55 5.26 2.71 10.03
C ARG A 55 4.36 2.68 8.79
N ASN A 56 4.80 3.29 7.68
CA ASN A 56 4.03 3.33 6.44
C ASN A 56 4.10 1.96 5.77
N LEU A 57 5.30 1.41 5.68
CA LEU A 57 5.54 0.08 5.15
C LEU A 57 4.84 -1.00 5.98
N GLU A 58 4.85 -0.90 7.31
CA GLU A 58 4.10 -1.78 8.22
C GLU A 58 2.59 -1.66 7.97
N SER A 59 2.08 -0.44 7.80
CA SER A 59 0.66 -0.22 7.51
C SER A 59 0.24 -0.79 6.15
N GLU A 60 1.08 -0.68 5.12
CA GLU A 60 0.82 -1.29 3.82
C GLU A 60 0.75 -2.81 3.92
N GLN A 61 1.72 -3.43 4.61
CA GLN A 61 1.74 -4.88 4.83
C GLN A 61 0.52 -5.36 5.61
N ALA A 62 0.20 -4.69 6.72
CA ALA A 62 -0.95 -4.99 7.54
C ALA A 62 -2.25 -4.93 6.71
N THR A 63 -2.38 -3.92 5.84
CA THR A 63 -3.55 -3.76 4.97
C THR A 63 -3.66 -4.92 3.98
N VAL A 64 -2.58 -5.29 3.29
CA VAL A 64 -2.59 -6.41 2.33
C VAL A 64 -2.92 -7.73 3.03
N ARG A 65 -2.28 -8.02 4.17
CA ARG A 65 -2.55 -9.23 4.97
C ARG A 65 -3.99 -9.27 5.46
N TYR A 66 -4.52 -8.14 5.92
CA TYR A 66 -5.91 -8.04 6.39
C TYR A 66 -6.89 -8.31 5.25
N LEU A 67 -6.71 -7.66 4.09
CA LEU A 67 -7.56 -7.88 2.92
C LEU A 67 -7.54 -9.34 2.46
N LYS A 68 -6.36 -9.96 2.42
CA LYS A 68 -6.21 -11.37 2.04
C LYS A 68 -6.98 -12.32 2.97
N LYS A 69 -7.03 -12.00 4.26
CA LYS A 69 -7.71 -12.81 5.28
C LYS A 69 -9.22 -12.56 5.37
N HIS A 70 -9.67 -11.33 5.11
CA HIS A 70 -11.02 -10.87 5.43
C HIS A 70 -11.89 -10.49 4.22
N SER A 71 -11.38 -10.60 3.00
CA SER A 71 -12.14 -10.32 1.78
C SER A 71 -11.84 -11.32 0.67
N SER A 72 -12.65 -11.34 -0.37
CA SER A 72 -12.36 -12.10 -1.59
C SER A 72 -11.54 -11.31 -2.62
N ILE A 73 -11.03 -10.12 -2.25
CA ILE A 73 -10.28 -9.26 -3.17
C ILE A 73 -8.91 -9.90 -3.41
N PRO A 74 -8.51 -10.14 -4.67
CA PRO A 74 -7.19 -10.65 -4.97
C PRO A 74 -6.15 -9.57 -4.65
N VAL A 75 -5.28 -9.87 -3.68
CA VAL A 75 -4.13 -9.05 -3.29
C VAL A 75 -2.87 -9.91 -3.31
N PRO A 76 -1.69 -9.34 -3.63
CA PRO A 76 -0.47 -10.13 -3.74
C PRO A 76 -0.04 -10.70 -2.38
N GLU A 77 0.53 -11.90 -2.37
CA GLU A 77 1.32 -12.37 -1.23
C GLU A 77 2.61 -11.56 -1.08
N ILE A 78 2.89 -11.05 0.11
CA ILE A 78 4.15 -10.38 0.42
C ILE A 78 5.17 -11.43 0.86
N TYR A 79 6.20 -11.65 0.06
CA TYR A 79 7.22 -12.66 0.33
C TYR A 79 8.30 -12.15 1.28
N PHE A 80 8.79 -10.94 1.03
CA PHE A 80 9.91 -10.40 1.77
C PHE A 80 9.89 -8.88 1.76
N VAL A 81 10.28 -8.29 2.88
CA VAL A 81 10.44 -6.85 3.04
C VAL A 81 11.79 -6.57 3.63
N ASN A 82 12.51 -5.61 3.05
CA ASN A 82 13.73 -5.06 3.62
C ASN A 82 13.59 -3.56 3.72
N ASN A 83 13.70 -3.05 4.94
CA ASN A 83 13.58 -1.64 5.28
C ASN A 83 14.92 -1.01 5.69
N ASN A 84 16.02 -1.74 5.53
CA ASN A 84 17.35 -1.25 5.87
C ASN A 84 17.93 -0.51 4.65
N PRO A 85 18.00 0.83 4.70
CA PRO A 85 18.50 1.61 3.57
C PRO A 85 20.00 1.36 3.29
N ASP A 86 20.75 0.91 4.30
CA ASP A 86 22.18 0.57 4.19
C ASP A 86 22.41 -0.86 3.68
N HIS A 87 21.35 -1.61 3.40
CA HIS A 87 21.47 -2.91 2.77
C HIS A 87 22.10 -2.77 1.37
N VAL A 88 22.78 -3.82 0.88
CA VAL A 88 23.52 -3.81 -0.41
C VAL A 88 22.65 -3.49 -1.64
N VAL A 89 21.32 -3.53 -1.52
CA VAL A 89 20.38 -3.09 -2.55
C VAL A 89 20.29 -1.56 -2.62
N GLY A 90 20.60 -0.86 -1.54
CA GLY A 90 20.72 0.60 -1.46
C GLY A 90 19.41 1.36 -1.28
N THR A 91 18.32 0.66 -0.98
CA THR A 91 16.99 1.25 -0.73
C THR A 91 16.09 0.23 -0.02
N THR A 92 14.99 0.70 0.57
CA THR A 92 13.87 -0.13 1.03
C THR A 92 13.21 -0.83 -0.15
N PHE A 93 12.88 -2.11 0.00
CA PHE A 93 12.16 -2.86 -1.02
C PHE A 93 11.24 -3.94 -0.46
N VAL A 94 10.22 -4.27 -1.26
CA VAL A 94 9.27 -5.35 -1.03
C VAL A 94 9.30 -6.30 -2.22
N LEU A 95 9.47 -7.60 -1.96
CA LEU A 95 9.26 -8.66 -2.94
C LEU A 95 7.90 -9.31 -2.67
N GLN A 96 7.08 -9.42 -3.72
CA GLN A 96 5.71 -9.90 -3.62
C GLN A 96 5.27 -10.68 -4.86
N GLU A 97 4.14 -11.36 -4.73
CA GLU A 97 3.50 -12.12 -5.79
C GLU A 97 3.23 -11.25 -7.02
N ARG A 98 3.49 -11.82 -8.20
CA ARG A 98 3.04 -11.25 -9.46
C ARG A 98 1.60 -11.67 -9.71
N LEU A 99 0.66 -10.74 -9.56
CA LEU A 99 -0.71 -10.94 -10.05
C LEU A 99 -0.71 -10.95 -11.58
N THR A 100 -1.35 -11.95 -12.17
CA THR A 100 -1.49 -12.07 -13.62
C THR A 100 -2.61 -11.16 -14.11
N GLY A 101 -2.42 -10.56 -15.29
CA GLY A 101 -3.43 -9.70 -15.91
C GLY A 101 -2.82 -8.50 -16.62
N GLN A 102 -3.71 -7.60 -17.04
CA GLN A 102 -3.37 -6.33 -17.68
C GLN A 102 -4.05 -5.19 -16.92
N SER A 103 -3.39 -4.03 -16.87
CA SER A 103 -3.99 -2.85 -16.27
C SER A 103 -5.21 -2.43 -17.11
N LEU A 104 -6.36 -2.26 -16.44
CA LEU A 104 -7.60 -1.89 -17.12
C LEU A 104 -7.42 -0.58 -17.91
N SER A 105 -6.68 0.40 -17.38
CA SER A 105 -6.43 1.67 -18.06
C SER A 105 -5.72 1.54 -19.41
N LYS A 106 -4.98 0.45 -19.65
CA LYS A 106 -4.28 0.21 -20.92
C LYS A 106 -5.16 -0.43 -21.99
N ILE A 107 -6.23 -1.11 -21.59
CA ILE A 107 -7.07 -1.90 -22.50
C ILE A 107 -8.50 -1.38 -22.57
N TYR A 108 -8.90 -0.49 -21.66
CA TYR A 108 -10.30 -0.11 -21.46
C TYR A 108 -10.97 0.37 -22.74
N ASP A 109 -10.31 1.26 -23.49
CA ASP A 109 -10.90 1.86 -24.69
C ASP A 109 -11.18 0.83 -25.79
N ASP A 110 -10.33 -0.20 -25.89
CA ASP A 110 -10.42 -1.30 -26.86
C ASP A 110 -11.44 -2.38 -26.46
N LEU A 111 -11.94 -2.36 -25.22
CA LEU A 111 -12.94 -3.32 -24.75
C LEU A 111 -14.29 -3.11 -25.44
N SER A 112 -14.96 -4.21 -25.77
CA SER A 112 -16.38 -4.20 -26.14
C SER A 112 -17.23 -3.66 -24.99
N MET A 113 -18.46 -3.21 -25.31
CA MET A 113 -19.38 -2.71 -24.29
C MET A 113 -19.66 -3.76 -23.20
N ASP A 114 -19.85 -5.02 -23.59
CA ASP A 114 -20.09 -6.12 -22.65
C ASP A 114 -18.90 -6.31 -21.68
N HIS A 115 -17.66 -6.23 -22.17
CA HIS A 115 -16.47 -6.32 -21.33
C HIS A 115 -16.30 -5.08 -20.42
N LYS A 116 -16.67 -3.88 -20.90
CA LYS A 116 -16.68 -2.66 -20.06
C LYS A 116 -17.68 -2.79 -18.91
N LEU A 117 -18.89 -3.28 -19.20
CA LEU A 117 -19.92 -3.54 -18.19
C LEU A 117 -19.44 -4.57 -17.16
N ALA A 118 -18.83 -5.67 -17.61
CA ALA A 118 -18.26 -6.68 -16.73
C ALA A 118 -17.15 -6.11 -15.82
N ALA A 119 -16.23 -5.31 -16.38
CA ALA A 119 -15.17 -4.67 -15.61
C ALA A 119 -15.73 -3.71 -14.55
N ILE A 120 -16.73 -2.89 -14.89
CA ILE A 120 -17.39 -1.98 -13.94
C ILE A 120 -18.10 -2.77 -12.84
N SER A 121 -18.78 -3.88 -13.17
CA SER A 121 -19.41 -4.76 -12.19
C SER A 121 -18.40 -5.32 -11.19
N GLN A 122 -17.25 -5.80 -11.67
CA GLN A 122 -16.17 -6.31 -10.81
C GLN A 122 -15.59 -5.21 -9.90
N MET A 123 -15.43 -3.98 -10.38
CA MET A 123 -15.04 -2.85 -9.52
C MET A 123 -16.09 -2.61 -8.42
N GLY A 124 -17.38 -2.69 -8.77
CA GLY A 124 -18.48 -2.60 -7.81
C GLY A 124 -18.40 -3.67 -6.73
N GLU A 125 -18.05 -4.91 -7.11
CA GLU A 125 -17.84 -6.01 -6.16
C GLU A 125 -16.66 -5.76 -5.22
N VAL A 126 -15.54 -5.20 -5.71
CA VAL A 126 -14.40 -4.82 -4.88
C VAL A 126 -14.81 -3.73 -3.88
N ILE A 127 -15.50 -2.67 -4.32
CA ILE A 127 -15.99 -1.60 -3.44
C ILE A 127 -16.95 -2.18 -2.38
N ALA A 128 -17.84 -3.09 -2.78
CA ALA A 128 -18.78 -3.74 -1.87
C ALA A 128 -18.09 -4.69 -0.87
N ASN A 129 -16.97 -5.31 -1.24
CA ASN A 129 -16.16 -6.11 -0.30
C ASN A 129 -15.48 -5.20 0.72
N LEU A 130 -14.84 -4.11 0.26
CA LEU A 130 -14.18 -3.13 1.13
C LEU A 130 -15.18 -2.49 2.11
N SER A 131 -16.37 -2.13 1.66
CA SER A 131 -17.38 -1.47 2.51
C SER A 131 -17.95 -2.37 3.61
N ARG A 132 -17.79 -3.69 3.51
CA ARG A 132 -18.18 -4.64 4.57
C ARG A 132 -17.13 -4.77 5.67
N LEU A 133 -15.91 -4.28 5.44
CA LEU A 133 -14.85 -4.28 6.45
C LEU A 133 -15.10 -3.12 7.42
N HIS A 134 -15.39 -3.44 8.68
CA HIS A 134 -15.67 -2.46 9.70
C HIS A 134 -14.51 -2.40 10.70
N PHE A 135 -14.20 -1.18 11.12
CA PHE A 135 -13.11 -0.90 12.05
C PHE A 135 -13.63 -0.02 13.21
N PRO A 136 -13.07 -0.17 14.42
CA PRO A 136 -13.53 0.57 15.61
C PRO A 136 -13.06 2.03 15.64
N ALA A 137 -12.22 2.43 14.69
CA ALA A 137 -11.67 3.77 14.59
C ALA A 137 -11.26 4.09 13.14
N ILE A 138 -11.06 5.37 12.87
CA ILE A 138 -10.49 5.92 11.64
C ILE A 138 -8.99 6.07 11.84
N GLY A 139 -8.21 5.38 11.03
CA GLY A 139 -6.76 5.29 11.18
C GLY A 139 -6.12 4.38 10.14
N SER A 140 -4.83 4.10 10.32
CA SER A 140 -4.08 3.17 9.48
C SER A 140 -4.02 1.80 10.13
N LEU A 141 -4.10 0.73 9.32
CA LEU A 141 -4.04 -0.63 9.84
C LEU A 141 -2.65 -0.97 10.37
N LYS A 142 -2.64 -1.73 11.44
CA LYS A 142 -1.48 -2.41 12.01
C LYS A 142 -1.69 -3.91 11.94
N GLU A 143 -0.64 -4.65 12.29
CA GLU A 143 -0.69 -6.10 12.33
C GLU A 143 -1.89 -6.59 13.16
N HIS A 144 -2.45 -7.74 12.76
CA HIS A 144 -3.65 -8.32 13.39
C HIS A 144 -4.95 -7.50 13.25
N GLY A 145 -4.98 -6.44 12.43
CA GLY A 145 -6.18 -5.66 12.15
C GLY A 145 -6.46 -4.56 13.18
N GLU A 146 -5.48 -4.25 14.02
CA GLU A 146 -5.55 -3.09 14.92
C GLU A 146 -5.52 -1.78 14.12
N VAL A 147 -6.19 -0.74 14.62
CA VAL A 147 -6.19 0.58 13.98
C VAL A 147 -5.28 1.52 14.77
N GLY A 148 -4.24 2.01 14.11
CA GLY A 148 -3.32 3.00 14.63
C GLY A 148 -3.58 4.42 14.12
N PRO A 149 -2.71 5.37 14.47
CA PRO A 149 -2.75 6.72 13.92
C PRO A 149 -2.67 6.72 12.39
N LEU A 150 -3.25 7.73 11.76
CA LEU A 150 -3.19 7.92 10.32
C LEU A 150 -1.74 8.17 9.87
N GLN A 151 -1.30 7.35 8.93
CA GLN A 151 -0.02 7.52 8.25
C GLN A 151 -0.21 8.39 7.00
N ASN A 152 0.60 9.45 6.82
CA ASN A 152 0.47 10.32 5.66
C ASN A 152 1.83 10.78 5.10
N TYR A 153 2.21 10.22 3.95
CA TYR A 153 3.41 10.57 3.21
C TYR A 153 3.53 12.04 2.78
N VAL A 154 2.41 12.74 2.57
CA VAL A 154 2.41 14.08 1.97
C VAL A 154 2.75 15.18 2.99
N TYR A 155 2.66 14.89 4.29
CA TYR A 155 2.86 15.88 5.35
C TYR A 155 3.90 15.47 6.40
N ASP A 156 4.58 14.34 6.22
CA ASP A 156 5.58 13.83 7.17
C ASP A 156 6.88 14.67 7.18
N ASP A 157 7.08 15.58 6.22
CA ASP A 157 8.21 16.52 6.17
C ASP A 157 8.07 17.71 7.13
N GLU A 158 6.90 17.92 7.75
CA GLU A 158 6.74 18.89 8.85
C GLU A 158 6.82 18.17 10.20
N PRO A 159 7.91 18.35 10.99
CA PRO A 159 8.10 17.70 12.28
C PRO A 159 6.98 17.99 13.32
N SER A 160 6.17 19.03 13.07
CA SER A 160 5.04 19.44 13.91
C SER A 160 3.74 18.69 13.59
N ARG A 161 3.58 18.11 12.39
CA ARG A 161 2.39 17.32 11.99
C ARG A 161 2.61 15.84 12.28
N ASN A 162 2.60 15.49 13.56
CA ASN A 162 2.61 14.11 13.99
C ASN A 162 1.42 13.32 13.43
N PRO A 163 1.55 12.00 13.22
CA PRO A 163 0.44 11.10 12.94
C PRO A 163 -0.71 11.35 13.93
N THR A 164 -1.92 11.64 13.42
CA THR A 164 -3.09 11.91 14.26
C THR A 164 -3.97 10.68 14.41
N GLY A 165 -4.66 10.59 15.54
CA GLY A 165 -5.60 9.49 15.81
C GLY A 165 -4.92 8.28 16.48
N PRO A 166 -5.53 7.08 16.41
CA PRO A 166 -6.76 6.76 15.69
C PRO A 166 -7.96 7.55 16.23
N HIS A 167 -8.94 7.84 15.38
CA HIS A 167 -10.11 8.64 15.74
C HIS A 167 -11.35 7.77 15.87
N HIS A 168 -12.06 7.83 17.00
CA HIS A 168 -13.25 7.01 17.22
C HIS A 168 -14.54 7.63 16.67
N THR A 169 -14.48 8.90 16.25
CA THR A 169 -15.61 9.59 15.65
C THR A 169 -15.17 10.34 14.39
N LEU A 170 -16.10 10.50 13.44
CA LEU A 170 -15.89 11.35 12.27
C LEU A 170 -15.57 12.79 12.68
N LYS A 171 -16.17 13.27 13.77
CA LYS A 171 -15.95 14.59 14.33
C LYS A 171 -14.48 14.79 14.72
N ASP A 172 -13.92 13.88 15.51
CA ASP A 172 -12.52 13.97 15.96
C ASP A 172 -11.54 13.87 14.78
N PHE A 173 -11.85 13.03 13.79
CA PHE A 173 -11.09 12.94 12.55
C PHE A 173 -11.13 14.24 11.75
N MET A 174 -12.31 14.82 11.53
CA MET A 174 -12.42 16.08 10.77
C MET A 174 -11.74 17.25 11.50
N PHE A 175 -11.81 17.28 12.83
CA PHE A 175 -11.11 18.30 13.62
C PHE A 175 -9.59 18.15 13.63
N SER A 176 -9.04 16.96 13.37
CA SER A 176 -7.58 16.76 13.38
C SER A 176 -6.87 17.49 12.23
N PHE A 177 -7.55 17.68 11.09
CA PHE A 177 -7.04 18.45 9.96
C PHE A 177 -6.93 19.96 10.23
N LEU A 178 -7.61 20.45 11.26
CA LEU A 178 -7.71 21.87 11.59
C LEU A 178 -6.60 22.34 12.54
N SER A 179 -5.38 21.79 12.43
CA SER A 179 -4.25 22.03 13.35
C SER A 179 -4.01 23.52 13.69
N THR A 180 -3.52 23.76 14.91
CA THR A 180 -3.60 24.94 15.79
C THR A 180 -3.03 26.28 15.32
N ASP A 181 -2.46 26.36 14.12
CA ASP A 181 -1.70 27.55 13.69
C ASP A 181 -2.52 28.51 12.80
N GLY A 182 -3.77 28.14 12.50
CA GLY A 182 -4.64 28.84 11.55
C GLY A 182 -5.85 29.55 12.16
N GLY A 183 -5.68 30.33 13.23
CA GLY A 183 -6.52 31.51 13.60
C GLY A 183 -8.06 31.38 13.79
N GLN A 184 -8.70 30.24 13.51
CA GLN A 184 -10.17 30.09 13.52
C GLN A 184 -10.68 28.87 14.33
N PHE A 185 -9.79 28.23 15.09
CA PHE A 185 -10.07 26.98 15.81
C PHE A 185 -11.22 27.08 16.83
N ALA A 186 -11.30 28.19 17.58
CA ALA A 186 -12.33 28.36 18.61
C ALA A 186 -13.75 28.52 18.03
N ALA A 187 -13.87 29.22 16.90
CA ALA A 187 -15.16 29.46 16.24
C ALA A 187 -15.71 28.19 15.56
N ALA A 188 -14.85 27.43 14.87
CA ALA A 188 -15.23 26.16 14.26
C ALA A 188 -15.68 25.13 15.31
N ARG A 189 -14.97 25.04 16.44
CA ARG A 189 -15.33 24.13 17.53
C ARG A 189 -16.63 24.50 18.25
N ALA A 190 -16.96 25.79 18.32
CA ALA A 190 -18.22 26.27 18.90
C ALA A 190 -19.46 25.91 18.07
N LEU A 191 -19.30 25.75 16.75
CA LEU A 191 -20.40 25.38 15.84
C LEU A 191 -20.78 23.89 15.91
N PHE A 192 -19.91 23.04 16.46
CA PHE A 192 -20.15 21.60 16.61
C PHE A 192 -19.95 21.16 18.07
N PRO A 193 -20.89 21.48 18.99
CA PRO A 193 -20.80 21.08 20.39
C PRO A 193 -20.83 19.56 20.58
N ALA A 194 -20.35 19.10 21.73
CA ALA A 194 -20.19 17.68 22.10
C ALA A 194 -21.52 16.91 22.03
#